data_AF-A0A1G1CA49-F1
#
_entry.id   AF-A0A1G1CA49-F1
#
_cell.length_a   1.000
_cell.length_b   1.000
_cell.length_c   1.000
_cell.angle_alpha   90.00
_cell.angle_beta   90.00
_cell.angle_gamma   90.00
#
_symmetry.space_group_name_H-M   'P 1'
#
loop_
_entity.id
_entity.type
_entity.pdbx_description
1 polymer ?
#
loop_
_entity_poly.entity_id
_entity_poly.type
_entity_poly.pdbx_seq_one_letter_code
_entity_poly.pdbx_strand_id
1 'polypeptide(L)'
;MSHAFRLCAAPISRRRFTLIELLVVIAIIAILASLLLPALRTAKDKAKSTECQGSLKQQGAAFYMYATDYEEFIPNPSDGVHLWFQYVAYYAGVGDWGVTVWPTIDQMQRTVFWCPSWKPPTVSYSGYGMNVYIPPMTGWADVYSPTIKPMLRKSLKPDAQILTADSGDWHLATDPTAVTTYGDYKFDRFRHQMGANILFCDSHIAWMSGGQIAGSMSKLFKP
;
A
#
# COMPACT_ATOMS: atom_id res chain seq x y z
N MET A 1 69.92 -46.24 15.08
CA MET A 1 70.09 -44.86 14.59
C MET A 1 68.71 -44.22 14.56
N SER A 2 68.38 -43.46 15.62
CA SER A 2 67.03 -42.93 15.85
C SER A 2 67.15 -41.43 16.08
N HIS A 3 67.00 -40.62 15.03
CA HIS A 3 66.97 -39.17 15.13
C HIS A 3 65.54 -38.72 15.48
N ALA A 4 65.31 -38.42 16.76
CA ALA A 4 64.08 -37.78 17.21
C ALA A 4 64.19 -36.26 16.99
N PHE A 5 63.55 -35.75 15.93
CA PHE A 5 63.35 -34.31 15.71
C PHE A 5 62.33 -33.80 16.74
N ARG A 6 62.78 -32.98 17.71
CA ARG A 6 61.89 -32.24 18.61
C ARG A 6 61.39 -30.99 17.89
N LEU A 7 60.12 -30.98 17.49
CA LEU A 7 59.42 -29.75 17.09
C LEU A 7 59.09 -28.93 18.35
N CYS A 8 59.79 -27.81 18.52
CA CYS A 8 59.49 -26.83 19.56
C CYS A 8 58.28 -26.00 19.10
N ALA A 9 57.08 -26.29 19.62
CA ALA A 9 55.90 -25.47 19.35
C ALA A 9 56.01 -24.14 20.12
N ALA A 10 56.09 -23.02 19.40
CA ALA A 10 56.09 -21.69 20.01
C ALA A 10 54.73 -21.41 20.68
N PRO A 11 54.69 -20.92 21.93
CA PRO A 11 53.45 -20.62 22.62
C PRO A 11 52.73 -19.48 21.90
N ILE A 12 51.50 -19.72 21.43
CA ILE A 12 50.62 -18.69 20.89
C ILE A 12 50.28 -17.75 22.05
N SER A 13 50.91 -16.58 22.08
CA SER A 13 50.62 -15.51 23.04
C SER A 13 49.14 -15.15 22.95
N ARG A 14 48.36 -15.52 23.97
CA ARG A 14 46.96 -15.10 24.08
C ARG A 14 46.96 -13.64 24.49
N ARG A 15 46.68 -12.73 23.54
CA ARG A 15 46.43 -11.32 23.83
C ARG A 15 45.25 -11.23 24.80
N ARG A 16 45.48 -10.64 25.98
CA ARG A 16 44.42 -10.38 26.95
C ARG A 16 43.67 -9.14 26.49
N PHE A 17 42.43 -9.32 26.04
CA PHE A 17 41.54 -8.23 25.68
C PHE A 17 41.16 -7.46 26.95
N THR A 18 41.36 -6.15 26.95
CA THR A 18 41.05 -5.31 28.10
C THR A 18 39.59 -4.84 28.05
N LEU A 19 39.00 -4.56 29.22
CA LEU A 19 37.65 -4.00 29.30
C LEU A 19 37.55 -2.65 28.58
N ILE A 20 38.62 -1.86 28.56
CA ILE A 20 38.67 -0.56 27.89
C ILE A 20 38.61 -0.73 26.36
N GLU A 21 39.35 -1.69 25.80
CA GLU A 21 39.30 -1.99 24.36
C GLU A 21 37.88 -2.39 23.93
N LEU A 22 37.18 -3.21 24.73
CA LEU A 22 35.79 -3.56 24.46
C LEU A 22 34.87 -2.35 24.53
N LEU A 23 35.05 -1.50 25.55
CA LEU A 23 34.20 -0.35 25.81
C LEU A 23 34.32 0.73 24.72
N VAL A 24 35.53 0.97 24.21
CA VAL A 24 35.73 1.91 23.10
C VAL A 24 35.09 1.39 21.81
N VAL A 25 35.19 0.09 21.53
CA VAL A 25 34.58 -0.51 20.33
C VAL A 25 33.06 -0.39 20.35
N ILE A 26 32.41 -0.74 21.46
CA ILE A 26 30.94 -0.60 21.57
C ILE A 26 30.52 0.87 21.49
N ALA A 27 31.31 1.80 22.02
CA ALA A 27 31.03 3.23 21.93
C ALA A 27 31.08 3.72 20.47
N ILE A 28 32.08 3.29 19.70
CA ILE A 28 32.17 3.62 18.27
C ILE A 28 31.00 3.01 17.50
N ILE A 29 30.65 1.73 17.74
CA ILE A 29 29.50 1.08 17.10
C ILE A 29 28.20 1.83 17.42
N ALA A 30 28.01 2.27 18.67
CA ALA A 30 26.83 3.02 19.08
C ALA A 30 26.71 4.38 18.37
N ILE A 31 27.83 5.10 18.22
CA ILE A 31 27.85 6.38 17.48
C ILE A 31 27.48 6.14 16.02
N LEU A 32 28.12 5.17 15.36
CA LEU A 32 27.84 4.84 13.96
C LEU A 32 26.39 4.38 13.76
N ALA A 33 25.87 3.52 14.64
CA ALA A 33 24.49 3.04 14.57
C ALA A 33 23.47 4.18 14.74
N SER A 34 23.73 5.14 15.63
CA SER A 34 22.81 6.26 15.87
C SER A 34 22.63 7.17 14.63
N LEU A 35 23.66 7.30 13.80
CA LEU A 35 23.60 8.04 12.53
C LEU A 35 22.92 7.25 11.41
N LEU A 36 23.01 5.91 11.44
CA LEU A 36 22.46 5.04 10.40
C LEU A 36 20.97 4.75 10.56
N LEU A 37 20.46 4.67 11.79
CA LEU A 37 19.06 4.31 12.07
C LEU A 37 18.03 5.24 11.41
N PRO A 38 18.16 6.58 11.46
CA PRO A 38 17.22 7.48 10.80
C PRO A 38 17.22 7.31 9.27
N ALA A 39 18.41 7.22 8.66
CA ALA A 39 18.55 7.05 7.22
C ALA A 39 17.96 5.71 6.74
N LEU A 40 18.21 4.62 7.49
CA LEU A 40 17.67 3.30 7.18
C LEU A 40 16.14 3.27 7.28
N ARG A 41 15.56 3.96 8.27
CA ARG A 41 14.10 4.08 8.39
C ARG A 41 13.50 4.78 7.17
N THR A 42 14.05 5.93 6.77
CA THR A 42 13.58 6.66 5.58
C THR A 42 13.73 5.82 4.30
N ALA A 43 14.85 5.10 4.14
CA ALA A 43 15.07 4.21 3.00
C ALA A 43 14.03 3.08 2.95
N LYS A 44 13.74 2.44 4.10
CA LYS A 44 12.71 1.40 4.21
C LYS A 44 11.33 1.93 3.87
N ASP A 45 10.96 3.11 4.36
CA ASP A 45 9.66 3.72 4.08
C ASP A 45 9.52 4.07 2.58
N LYS A 46 10.61 4.50 1.93
CA LYS A 46 10.64 4.75 0.49
C LYS A 46 10.49 3.45 -0.31
N ALA A 47 11.18 2.38 0.09
CA ALA A 47 11.05 1.07 -0.54
C ALA A 47 9.61 0.54 -0.48
N LYS A 48 8.95 0.65 0.68
CA LYS A 48 7.53 0.32 0.83
C LYS A 48 6.63 1.16 -0.08
N SER A 49 6.95 2.44 -0.27
CA SER A 49 6.20 3.30 -1.20
C SER A 49 6.34 2.83 -2.65
N THR A 50 7.56 2.49 -3.07
CA THR A 50 7.80 1.94 -4.42
C THR A 50 7.07 0.61 -4.62
N GLU A 51 7.04 -0.25 -3.61
CA GLU A 51 6.25 -1.49 -3.62
C GLU A 51 4.75 -1.20 -3.82
N CYS A 52 4.19 -0.25 -3.06
CA CYS A 52 2.80 0.20 -3.25
C CYS A 52 2.51 0.71 -4.66
N GLN A 53 3.44 1.45 -5.27
CA GLN A 53 3.26 1.92 -6.65
C GLN A 53 3.24 0.73 -7.64
N GLY A 54 4.08 -0.28 -7.42
CA GLY A 54 4.04 -1.52 -8.19
C GLY A 54 2.71 -2.27 -8.03
N SER A 55 2.20 -2.34 -6.81
CA SER A 55 0.88 -2.91 -6.49
C SER A 55 -0.26 -2.15 -7.18
N LEU A 56 -0.29 -0.82 -7.09
CA LEU A 56 -1.28 0.02 -7.77
C LEU A 56 -1.24 -0.14 -9.29
N LYS A 57 -0.05 -0.36 -9.87
CA LYS A 57 0.08 -0.60 -11.32
C LYS A 57 -0.57 -1.92 -11.74
N GLN A 58 -0.40 -2.95 -10.92
CA GLN A 58 -1.07 -4.24 -11.13
C GLN A 58 -2.58 -4.13 -10.93
N GLN A 59 -3.04 -3.35 -9.95
CA GLN A 59 -4.47 -3.05 -9.78
C GLN A 59 -5.04 -2.32 -10.99
N GLY A 60 -4.35 -1.30 -11.52
CA GLY A 60 -4.76 -0.58 -12.71
C GLY A 60 -4.93 -1.52 -13.92
N ALA A 61 -3.94 -2.38 -14.17
CA ALA A 61 -4.07 -3.41 -15.20
C ALA A 61 -5.29 -4.32 -14.98
N ALA A 62 -5.51 -4.77 -13.74
CA ALA A 62 -6.63 -5.63 -13.40
C ALA A 62 -8.00 -4.95 -13.61
N PHE A 63 -8.13 -3.66 -13.29
CA PHE A 63 -9.33 -2.88 -13.58
C PHE A 63 -9.60 -2.76 -15.08
N TYR A 64 -8.57 -2.52 -15.90
CA TYR A 64 -8.72 -2.42 -17.34
C TYR A 64 -9.06 -3.77 -17.99
N MET A 65 -8.47 -4.87 -17.51
CA MET A 65 -8.84 -6.21 -17.96
C MET A 65 -10.29 -6.53 -17.60
N TYR A 66 -10.71 -6.23 -16.37
CA TYR A 66 -12.12 -6.35 -15.97
C TYR A 66 -13.03 -5.50 -16.86
N ALA A 67 -12.70 -4.22 -17.08
CA ALA A 67 -13.49 -3.34 -17.93
C ALA A 67 -13.65 -3.87 -19.36
N THR A 68 -12.60 -4.51 -19.90
CA THR A 68 -12.64 -5.14 -21.23
C THR A 68 -13.67 -6.27 -21.28
N ASP A 69 -13.74 -7.09 -20.24
CA ASP A 69 -14.66 -8.24 -20.17
C ASP A 69 -16.11 -7.84 -19.81
N TYR A 70 -16.29 -6.69 -19.17
CA TYR A 70 -17.59 -6.19 -18.69
C TYR A 70 -18.03 -4.90 -19.39
N GLU A 71 -17.91 -4.80 -20.73
CA GLU A 71 -18.45 -3.69 -21.54
C GLU A 71 -18.08 -2.28 -21.01
N GLU A 72 -16.82 -2.08 -20.64
CA GLU A 72 -16.26 -0.84 -20.08
C GLU A 72 -16.72 -0.50 -18.64
N PHE A 73 -17.55 -1.34 -18.02
CA PHE A 73 -17.91 -1.21 -16.62
C PHE A 73 -16.78 -1.72 -15.73
N ILE A 74 -16.47 -0.98 -14.68
CA ILE A 74 -15.64 -1.47 -13.58
C ILE A 74 -16.53 -1.92 -12.42
N PRO A 75 -16.01 -2.70 -11.46
CA PRO A 75 -16.81 -3.13 -10.32
C PRO A 75 -17.36 -1.95 -9.53
N ASN A 76 -18.52 -2.13 -8.92
CA ASN A 76 -18.95 -1.20 -7.87
C ASN A 76 -17.94 -1.26 -6.70
N PRO A 77 -17.72 -0.14 -5.98
CA PRO A 77 -16.91 -0.14 -4.76
C PRO A 77 -17.35 -1.22 -3.75
N SER A 78 -18.66 -1.44 -3.62
CA SER A 78 -19.28 -2.58 -2.93
C SER A 78 -20.67 -2.86 -3.49
N ASP A 79 -21.12 -4.10 -3.40
CA ASP A 79 -22.51 -4.52 -3.68
C ASP A 79 -23.29 -4.91 -2.40
N GLY A 80 -22.71 -4.67 -1.22
CA GLY A 80 -23.25 -5.09 0.08
C GLY A 80 -22.80 -6.47 0.56
N VAL A 81 -22.17 -7.26 -0.31
CA VAL A 81 -21.63 -8.61 -0.01
C VAL A 81 -20.13 -8.69 -0.28
N HIS A 82 -19.66 -8.04 -1.34
CA HIS A 82 -18.30 -8.01 -1.84
C HIS A 82 -17.79 -6.58 -1.95
N LEU A 83 -16.47 -6.48 -2.03
CA LEU A 83 -15.75 -5.24 -2.31
C LEU A 83 -15.09 -5.31 -3.69
N TRP A 84 -14.83 -4.14 -4.26
CA TRP A 84 -14.22 -3.99 -5.58
C TRP A 84 -12.99 -4.89 -5.79
N PHE A 85 -12.12 -5.04 -4.78
CA PHE A 85 -10.87 -5.80 -4.93
C PHE A 85 -11.11 -7.30 -5.12
N GLN A 86 -12.22 -7.85 -4.63
CA GLN A 86 -12.57 -9.25 -4.86
C GLN A 86 -12.89 -9.50 -6.34
N TYR A 87 -13.58 -8.54 -6.98
CA TYR A 87 -13.92 -8.61 -8.40
C TYR A 87 -12.70 -8.55 -9.32
N VAL A 88 -11.69 -7.75 -8.98
CA VAL A 88 -10.46 -7.62 -9.78
C VAL A 88 -9.34 -8.57 -9.35
N ALA A 89 -9.52 -9.37 -8.29
CA ALA A 89 -8.48 -10.25 -7.76
C ALA A 89 -8.02 -11.31 -8.77
N TYR A 90 -8.97 -11.90 -9.51
CA TYR A 90 -8.65 -12.87 -10.55
C TYR A 90 -7.75 -12.25 -11.64
N TYR A 91 -8.11 -11.06 -12.12
CA TYR A 91 -7.35 -10.30 -13.13
C TYR A 91 -5.98 -9.85 -12.63
N ALA A 92 -5.83 -9.66 -11.32
CA ALA A 92 -4.55 -9.36 -10.68
C ALA A 92 -3.68 -10.61 -10.42
N GLY A 93 -4.10 -11.80 -10.86
CA GLY A 93 -3.36 -13.06 -10.68
C GLY A 93 -3.38 -13.59 -9.24
N VAL A 94 -4.27 -13.08 -8.39
CA VAL A 94 -4.41 -13.51 -6.99
C VAL A 94 -5.28 -14.78 -6.89
N GLY A 95 -6.12 -15.04 -7.90
CA GLY A 95 -7.11 -16.10 -7.90
C GLY A 95 -8.47 -15.64 -7.37
N ASP A 96 -9.44 -16.54 -7.39
CA ASP A 96 -10.80 -16.27 -6.92
C ASP A 96 -10.89 -16.57 -5.41
N TRP A 97 -11.23 -15.55 -4.61
CA TRP A 97 -11.53 -15.69 -3.19
C TRP A 97 -12.89 -16.35 -2.94
N GLY A 98 -13.69 -16.53 -3.98
CA GLY A 98 -15.06 -16.99 -3.92
C GLY A 98 -15.99 -15.94 -3.32
N VAL A 99 -17.28 -16.09 -3.63
CA VAL A 99 -18.38 -15.20 -3.22
C VAL A 99 -18.65 -15.27 -1.69
N THR A 100 -18.11 -16.28 -0.99
CA THR A 100 -18.50 -16.59 0.41
C THR A 100 -17.42 -16.42 1.47
N VAL A 101 -16.16 -16.08 1.10
CA VAL A 101 -15.08 -16.00 2.08
C VAL A 101 -14.39 -14.63 2.01
N TRP A 102 -14.57 -13.85 3.07
CA TRP A 102 -13.74 -12.68 3.31
C TRP A 102 -12.29 -13.11 3.52
N PRO A 103 -11.32 -12.53 2.81
CA PRO A 103 -9.93 -12.92 2.98
C PRO A 103 -9.44 -12.55 4.38
N THR A 104 -8.70 -13.44 5.01
CA THR A 104 -7.99 -13.12 6.25
C THR A 104 -6.92 -12.05 6.00
N ILE A 105 -6.48 -11.37 7.06
CA ILE A 105 -5.40 -10.38 6.95
C ILE A 105 -4.11 -11.01 6.38
N ASP A 106 -3.74 -12.23 6.80
CA ASP A 106 -2.56 -12.94 6.27
C ASP A 106 -2.68 -13.24 4.77
N GLN A 107 -3.89 -13.60 4.32
CA GLN A 107 -4.19 -13.79 2.91
C GLN A 107 -4.04 -12.48 2.13
N MET A 108 -4.63 -11.38 2.61
CA MET A 108 -4.52 -10.07 1.96
C MET A 108 -3.09 -9.57 1.86
N GLN A 109 -2.28 -9.77 2.90
CA GLN A 109 -0.87 -9.36 2.97
C GLN A 109 0.01 -9.90 1.83
N ARG A 110 -0.43 -10.97 1.16
CA ARG A 110 0.29 -11.61 0.05
C ARG A 110 -0.17 -11.12 -1.33
N THR A 111 -1.08 -10.15 -1.37
CA THR A 111 -1.73 -9.67 -2.60
C THR A 111 -1.32 -8.25 -2.95
N VAL A 112 -1.59 -7.86 -4.20
CA VAL A 112 -1.43 -6.48 -4.67
C VAL A 112 -2.41 -5.48 -4.04
N PHE A 113 -3.42 -5.94 -3.29
CA PHE A 113 -4.40 -5.08 -2.63
C PHE A 113 -3.99 -4.68 -1.21
N TRP A 114 -2.84 -5.20 -0.74
CA TRP A 114 -2.27 -4.84 0.55
C TRP A 114 -1.18 -3.78 0.41
N CYS A 115 -1.22 -2.81 1.32
CA CYS A 115 -0.15 -1.83 1.47
C CYS A 115 0.73 -2.22 2.67
N PRO A 116 2.06 -2.44 2.52
CA PRO A 116 2.96 -2.79 3.64
C PRO A 116 3.16 -1.67 4.68
N SER A 117 2.66 -0.47 4.40
CA SER A 117 2.60 0.65 5.36
C SER A 117 1.24 0.73 6.07
N TRP A 118 0.28 -0.11 5.68
CA TRP A 118 -1.06 -0.16 6.25
C TRP A 118 -1.06 -0.82 7.62
N LYS A 119 -1.84 -0.23 8.54
CA LYS A 119 -2.12 -0.80 9.85
C LYS A 119 -3.65 -0.93 9.94
N PRO A 120 -4.21 -2.11 9.68
CA PRO A 120 -5.63 -2.26 9.50
C PRO A 120 -6.37 -1.91 10.80
N PRO A 121 -7.45 -1.09 10.75
CA PRO A 121 -8.48 -1.15 11.76
C PRO A 121 -9.19 -2.50 11.65
N THR A 122 -10.08 -2.80 12.58
CA THR A 122 -10.77 -4.09 12.68
C THR A 122 -11.60 -4.50 11.45
N VAL A 123 -11.81 -3.62 10.46
CA VAL A 123 -12.75 -3.83 9.35
C VAL A 123 -12.20 -3.66 7.93
N SER A 124 -11.02 -3.06 7.74
CA SER A 124 -10.49 -2.83 6.38
C SER A 124 -9.43 -3.85 6.01
N TYR A 125 -9.74 -4.66 5.00
CA TYR A 125 -8.89 -5.73 4.48
C TYR A 125 -7.83 -5.22 3.50
N SER A 126 -8.14 -4.16 2.75
CA SER A 126 -7.22 -3.53 1.81
C SER A 126 -6.59 -2.28 2.42
N GLY A 127 -5.35 -1.99 2.03
CA GLY A 127 -4.75 -0.68 2.28
C GLY A 127 -5.26 0.39 1.32
N TYR A 128 -6.14 0.06 0.39
CA TYR A 128 -6.58 0.92 -0.69
C TYR A 128 -8.10 1.03 -0.73
N GLY A 129 -8.58 2.20 -1.12
CA GLY A 129 -10.00 2.47 -1.30
C GLY A 129 -10.30 2.88 -2.74
N MET A 130 -11.50 2.58 -3.21
CA MET A 130 -11.99 2.95 -4.54
C MET A 130 -12.84 4.23 -4.50
N ASN A 131 -12.65 5.10 -5.48
CA ASN A 131 -13.43 6.32 -5.63
C ASN A 131 -14.91 6.03 -5.94
N VAL A 132 -15.82 6.57 -5.12
CA VAL A 132 -17.28 6.40 -5.28
C VAL A 132 -17.93 7.41 -6.23
N TYR A 133 -17.14 8.28 -6.87
CA TYR A 133 -17.61 9.31 -7.81
C TYR A 133 -17.19 9.05 -9.26
N ILE A 134 -16.87 7.80 -9.61
CA ILE A 134 -16.54 7.43 -10.99
C ILE A 134 -17.84 7.41 -11.81
N PRO A 135 -17.99 8.25 -12.84
CA PRO A 135 -19.25 8.38 -13.57
C PRO A 135 -19.74 7.03 -14.13
N PRO A 136 -21.05 6.79 -14.14
CA PRO A 136 -22.15 7.69 -13.82
C PRO A 136 -22.46 7.82 -12.32
N MET A 137 -21.63 7.26 -11.42
CA MET A 137 -21.83 7.43 -9.98
C MET A 137 -21.63 8.90 -9.57
N THR A 138 -22.53 9.38 -8.72
CA THR A 138 -22.55 10.75 -8.18
C THR A 138 -22.12 10.81 -6.72
N GLY A 139 -21.96 9.65 -6.07
CA GLY A 139 -21.41 9.52 -4.75
C GLY A 139 -21.89 8.29 -4.00
N TRP A 140 -21.93 8.42 -2.68
CA TRP A 140 -22.23 7.32 -1.75
C TRP A 140 -23.57 6.63 -2.00
N ALA A 141 -24.60 7.41 -2.36
CA ALA A 141 -25.95 6.88 -2.61
C ALA A 141 -26.00 5.84 -3.74
N ASP A 142 -25.04 5.89 -4.68
CA ASP A 142 -25.02 5.02 -5.85
C ASP A 142 -24.21 3.74 -5.65
N VAL A 143 -23.45 3.62 -4.54
CA VAL A 143 -22.51 2.49 -4.33
C VAL A 143 -23.21 1.14 -4.44
N TYR A 144 -24.36 0.99 -3.76
CA TYR A 144 -25.13 -0.25 -3.72
C TYR A 144 -26.18 -0.35 -4.83
N SER A 145 -26.17 0.56 -5.81
CA SER A 145 -27.16 0.56 -6.88
C SER A 145 -26.94 -0.65 -7.81
N PRO A 146 -27.99 -1.43 -8.12
CA PRO A 146 -27.88 -2.53 -9.08
C PRO A 146 -27.81 -2.06 -10.53
N THR A 147 -28.21 -0.81 -10.81
CA THR A 147 -28.31 -0.25 -12.16
C THR A 147 -27.25 0.80 -12.47
N ILE A 148 -26.73 1.50 -11.46
CA ILE A 148 -25.69 2.51 -11.63
C ILE A 148 -24.34 1.84 -11.41
N LYS A 149 -23.59 1.64 -12.49
CA LYS A 149 -22.26 1.02 -12.47
C LYS A 149 -21.21 1.98 -13.02
N PRO A 150 -20.07 2.16 -12.33
CA PRO A 150 -18.99 3.06 -12.76
C PRO A 150 -18.36 2.59 -14.07
N MET A 151 -17.91 3.55 -14.89
CA MET A 151 -17.26 3.31 -16.18
C MET A 151 -16.06 4.24 -16.33
N LEU A 152 -14.86 3.67 -16.54
CA LEU A 152 -13.63 4.47 -16.68
C LEU A 152 -13.73 5.47 -17.84
N ARG A 153 -14.27 5.03 -18.97
CA ARG A 153 -14.42 5.84 -20.18
C ARG A 153 -15.36 7.06 -20.02
N LYS A 154 -16.23 7.05 -19.00
CA LYS A 154 -17.12 8.19 -18.71
C LYS A 154 -16.47 9.24 -17.80
N SER A 155 -15.24 9.02 -17.33
CA SER A 155 -14.48 10.05 -16.63
C SER A 155 -14.18 11.22 -17.57
N LEU A 156 -14.52 12.45 -17.13
CA LEU A 156 -14.25 13.67 -17.90
C LEU A 156 -12.79 14.14 -17.76
N LYS A 157 -12.06 13.63 -16.76
CA LYS A 157 -10.66 13.98 -16.45
C LYS A 157 -9.91 12.74 -15.97
N PRO A 158 -9.67 11.75 -16.82
CA PRO A 158 -9.15 10.46 -16.39
C PRO A 158 -7.72 10.55 -15.81
N ASP A 159 -6.97 11.60 -16.18
CA ASP A 159 -5.63 11.95 -15.69
C ASP A 159 -5.63 12.75 -14.37
N ALA A 160 -6.79 13.17 -13.87
CA ALA A 160 -6.89 13.92 -12.62
C ALA A 160 -7.88 13.30 -11.63
N GLN A 161 -8.75 12.39 -12.10
CA GLN A 161 -9.70 11.68 -11.28
C GLN A 161 -9.09 10.40 -10.72
N ILE A 162 -9.16 10.27 -9.40
CA ILE A 162 -8.67 9.11 -8.67
C ILE A 162 -9.55 7.89 -8.97
N LEU A 163 -8.90 6.76 -9.22
CA LEU A 163 -9.53 5.45 -9.29
C LEU A 163 -9.43 4.74 -7.95
N THR A 164 -8.18 4.49 -7.50
CA THR A 164 -7.88 3.99 -6.15
C THR A 164 -6.74 4.78 -5.54
N ALA A 165 -6.71 4.84 -4.22
CA ALA A 165 -5.61 5.46 -3.48
C ALA A 165 -5.50 4.84 -2.10
N ASP A 166 -4.43 5.20 -1.41
CA ASP A 166 -4.24 4.89 -0.01
C ASP A 166 -5.47 5.26 0.82
N SER A 167 -6.07 4.26 1.45
CA SER A 167 -7.27 4.44 2.25
C SER A 167 -7.21 3.79 3.62
N GLY A 168 -8.01 4.33 4.52
CA GLY A 168 -8.36 3.73 5.80
C GLY A 168 -9.39 2.60 5.69
N ASP A 169 -10.03 2.48 4.53
CA ASP A 169 -11.24 1.71 4.29
C ASP A 169 -11.28 1.20 2.84
N TRP A 170 -12.36 0.54 2.45
CA TRP A 170 -12.53 0.04 1.08
C TRP A 170 -12.94 1.12 0.07
N HIS A 171 -13.32 2.31 0.51
CA HIS A 171 -13.79 3.41 -0.36
C HIS A 171 -13.14 4.76 -0.09
N LEU A 172 -13.18 5.60 -1.12
CA LEU A 172 -12.79 6.99 -1.12
C LEU A 172 -14.02 7.85 -1.42
N ALA A 173 -14.44 8.65 -0.44
CA ALA A 173 -15.53 9.61 -0.59
C ALA A 173 -15.18 11.00 -0.04
N THR A 174 -15.88 12.03 -0.55
CA THR A 174 -15.78 13.44 -0.10
C THR A 174 -16.99 13.85 0.75
N ASP A 175 -17.96 12.96 0.92
CA ASP A 175 -19.20 13.23 1.64
C ASP A 175 -19.05 12.87 3.12
N PRO A 176 -19.35 13.80 4.05
CA PRO A 176 -19.34 13.51 5.49
C PRO A 176 -20.40 12.49 5.94
N THR A 177 -21.41 12.16 5.12
CA THR A 177 -22.39 11.09 5.42
C THR A 177 -21.87 9.69 5.08
N ALA A 178 -20.83 9.60 4.24
CA ALA A 178 -20.07 8.37 4.00
C ALA A 178 -19.06 8.07 5.14
N VAL A 179 -19.10 8.87 6.22
CA VAL A 179 -18.30 8.72 7.44
C VAL A 179 -18.89 7.58 8.27
N THR A 180 -18.21 6.44 8.24
CA THR A 180 -18.29 5.45 9.32
C THR A 180 -17.45 5.94 10.52
N THR A 181 -17.59 5.28 11.67
CA THR A 181 -17.17 5.69 13.05
C THR A 181 -15.70 6.13 13.28
N TYR A 182 -14.88 6.28 12.24
CA TYR A 182 -13.50 6.77 12.28
C TYR A 182 -13.39 8.03 11.42
N GLY A 183 -13.44 9.20 12.08
CA GLY A 183 -13.56 10.53 11.46
C GLY A 183 -12.46 10.90 10.46
N ASP A 184 -12.84 11.87 9.62
CA ASP A 184 -12.11 12.53 8.53
C ASP A 184 -11.62 11.63 7.39
N TYR A 185 -12.36 11.75 6.26
CA TYR A 185 -12.07 11.31 4.89
C TYR A 185 -11.08 10.15 4.80
N LYS A 186 -11.62 8.97 4.50
CA LYS A 186 -10.94 7.67 4.31
C LYS A 186 -9.73 7.69 3.36
N PHE A 187 -9.34 8.82 2.79
CA PHE A 187 -8.07 9.02 2.11
C PHE A 187 -6.92 9.14 3.13
N ASP A 188 -6.07 8.12 3.22
CA ASP A 188 -4.91 8.16 4.11
C ASP A 188 -3.76 8.94 3.47
N ARG A 189 -3.67 10.21 3.83
CA ARG A 189 -2.67 11.16 3.34
C ARG A 189 -1.38 11.21 4.17
N PHE A 190 -1.23 10.32 5.15
CA PHE A 190 -0.12 10.34 6.11
C PHE A 190 0.80 9.13 6.01
N ARG A 191 0.57 8.22 5.05
CA ARG A 191 1.49 7.14 4.72
C ARG A 191 2.61 7.64 3.82
N HIS A 192 3.53 6.74 3.42
CA HIS A 192 4.49 7.00 2.34
C HIS A 192 5.19 8.37 2.41
N GLN A 193 5.78 8.71 3.58
CA GLN A 193 6.42 10.01 3.82
C GLN A 193 5.45 11.21 3.83
N MET A 194 4.35 11.09 4.60
CA MET A 194 3.31 12.13 4.72
C MET A 194 2.61 12.46 3.39
N GLY A 195 2.28 11.42 2.63
CA GLY A 195 1.54 11.49 1.39
C GLY A 195 0.78 10.20 1.09
N ALA A 196 0.43 10.03 -0.18
CA ALA A 196 -0.23 8.84 -0.67
C ALA A 196 0.20 8.52 -2.10
N ASN A 197 0.21 7.24 -2.43
CA ASN A 197 0.25 6.78 -3.80
C ASN A 197 -1.18 6.70 -4.34
N ILE A 198 -1.38 7.23 -5.54
CA ILE A 198 -2.68 7.40 -6.16
C ILE A 198 -2.64 6.77 -7.53
N LEU A 199 -3.63 5.93 -7.82
CA LEU A 199 -3.93 5.41 -9.15
C LEU A 199 -5.07 6.25 -9.74
N PHE A 200 -4.84 6.79 -10.93
CA PHE A 200 -5.83 7.57 -11.66
C PHE A 200 -6.61 6.72 -12.67
N CYS A 201 -7.73 7.25 -13.16
CA CYS A 201 -8.63 6.51 -14.05
C CYS A 201 -7.99 6.15 -15.40
N ASP A 202 -6.99 6.90 -15.86
CA ASP A 202 -6.17 6.58 -17.05
C ASP A 202 -5.06 5.55 -16.79
N SER A 203 -4.99 4.96 -15.58
CA SER A 203 -3.98 4.03 -15.07
C SER A 203 -2.61 4.60 -14.68
N HIS A 204 -2.36 5.90 -14.82
CA HIS A 204 -1.10 6.45 -14.32
C HIS A 204 -1.10 6.50 -12.79
N ILE A 205 0.11 6.53 -12.22
CA ILE A 205 0.32 6.54 -10.77
C ILE A 205 1.14 7.75 -10.42
N ALA A 206 0.68 8.49 -9.40
CA ALA A 206 1.44 9.58 -8.83
C ALA A 206 1.48 9.45 -7.30
N TRP A 207 2.60 9.88 -6.73
CA TRP A 207 2.65 10.18 -5.31
C TRP A 207 2.29 11.66 -5.11
N MET A 208 1.43 11.93 -4.14
CA MET A 208 1.07 13.29 -3.74
C MET A 208 1.30 13.48 -2.24
N SER A 209 1.85 14.63 -1.86
CA SER A 209 1.97 14.99 -0.45
C SER A 209 0.60 15.24 0.17
N GLY A 210 0.48 15.02 1.48
CA GLY A 210 -0.78 15.21 2.18
C GLY A 210 -1.33 16.63 2.10
N GLY A 211 -0.44 17.63 1.97
CA GLY A 211 -0.83 19.03 1.71
C GLY A 211 -1.45 19.23 0.33
N GLN A 212 -0.88 18.64 -0.72
CA GLN A 212 -1.44 18.71 -2.08
C GLN A 212 -2.82 18.04 -2.16
N ILE A 213 -2.97 16.89 -1.51
CA ILE A 213 -4.24 16.15 -1.42
C ILE A 213 -5.29 17.00 -0.69
N ALA A 214 -4.94 17.55 0.47
CA ALA A 214 -5.84 18.40 1.26
C ALA A 214 -6.38 19.58 0.46
N GLY A 215 -5.50 20.25 -0.32
CA GLY A 215 -5.87 21.41 -1.13
C GLY A 215 -6.66 21.09 -2.41
N SER A 216 -6.71 19.82 -2.83
CA SER A 216 -7.25 19.41 -4.13
C SER A 216 -8.37 18.37 -4.05
N MET A 217 -8.87 18.07 -2.84
CA MET A 217 -9.74 16.93 -2.57
C MET A 217 -11.04 16.93 -3.39
N SER A 218 -11.67 18.08 -3.64
CA SER A 218 -12.87 18.14 -4.49
C SER A 218 -12.59 17.82 -5.95
N LYS A 219 -11.42 18.23 -6.47
CA LYS A 219 -11.01 18.06 -7.88
C LYS A 219 -10.51 16.64 -8.18
N LEU A 220 -9.95 15.98 -7.17
CA LEU A 220 -9.39 14.63 -7.30
C LEU A 220 -10.48 13.55 -7.37
N PHE A 221 -11.63 13.78 -6.75
CA PHE A 221 -12.68 12.77 -6.62
C PHE A 221 -13.76 12.91 -7.68
N LYS A 222 -14.26 14.13 -7.88
CA LYS A 222 -15.37 14.41 -8.80
C LYS A 222 -14.83 14.91 -10.15
N PRO A 223 -15.49 14.56 -11.26
CA PRO A 223 -15.12 15.05 -12.58
C PRO A 223 -15.19 16.59 -12.70
#